data_AF-G0PL03-F1
#
_entry.id   AF-G0PL03-F1
#
_cell.length_a   1.000
_cell.length_b   1.000
_cell.length_c   1.000
_cell.angle_alpha   90.00
_cell.angle_beta   90.00
_cell.angle_gamma   90.00
#
_symmetry.space_group_name_H-M   'P 1'
#
loop_
_entity.id
_entity.type
_entity.pdbx_description
1 polymer ?
#
loop_
_entity_poly.entity_id
_entity_poly.type
_entity_poly.pdbx_seq_one_letter_code
_entity_poly.pdbx_strand_id
1 'polypeptide(L)'
;MLSSSDLVPSTATPCVTTITAPKGVRLVGFEPNYSPIANLRLWLIFEGDSINNRYIGNLYDVYSNSDANSYTLGKQVTIYKFNEIPQDNLTLYLGMDVQASGNVKFFRGLVCSLYCQINLDSTYAVNALITVSNDVDYLGKFKHFPTDSNLRIYEGQINDDHLLATVNSSNVLQTLPMAVKSSIKIYVLDKEKINMYLYTNPDDVSYSLVYAGRYINIRSFDVGQISLQQDTFENFTTGDVYTLVNFNFNVTYFDLSGPSTTMQITVFRAGNEVFYGKYFQGNTPPSTTIKVLGDSMIVNYRTDGAATKGFRVDLLCTGEDQTSTIDPVKGPTTSALTTTKQFPPSSTRLTTEKYDTTTKSSDSQFSSILFLFIGIFLILW
;
A
#
# COMPACT_ATOMS: atom_id res chain seq x y z
N MET A 1 34.86 -21.46 42.36
CA MET A 1 33.87 -22.55 42.45
C MET A 1 32.54 -21.91 42.77
N LEU A 2 31.53 -22.15 41.93
CA LEU A 2 30.15 -21.75 42.20
C LEU A 2 29.55 -22.75 43.20
N SER A 3 28.80 -22.26 44.17
CA SER A 3 28.15 -23.04 45.23
C SER A 3 26.79 -23.60 44.79
N SER A 4 26.20 -24.52 45.57
CA SER A 4 24.92 -25.21 45.28
C SER A 4 23.67 -24.31 45.27
N SER A 5 23.86 -22.99 45.32
CA SER A 5 22.82 -21.95 45.25
C SER A 5 23.07 -20.92 44.14
N ASP A 6 24.11 -21.09 43.33
CA ASP A 6 24.48 -20.08 42.33
C ASP A 6 23.73 -20.32 41.01
N LEU A 7 22.71 -19.49 40.75
CA LEU A 7 22.07 -19.38 39.45
C LEU A 7 22.94 -18.50 38.54
N VAL A 8 23.59 -19.08 37.53
CA VAL A 8 24.30 -18.33 36.49
C VAL A 8 23.32 -18.12 35.33
N PRO A 9 22.84 -16.88 35.08
CA PRO A 9 21.99 -16.61 33.94
C PRO A 9 22.80 -16.77 32.65
N SER A 10 22.29 -17.59 31.73
CA SER A 10 22.72 -17.54 30.33
C SER A 10 22.09 -16.32 29.68
N THR A 11 22.90 -15.48 29.05
CA THR A 11 22.40 -14.35 28.26
C THR A 11 21.79 -14.90 26.97
N ALA A 12 20.46 -14.86 26.87
CA ALA A 12 19.80 -14.93 25.57
C ALA A 12 20.42 -13.83 24.68
N THR A 13 20.92 -14.22 23.50
CA THR A 13 21.51 -13.31 22.53
C THR A 13 20.46 -12.22 22.21
N PRO A 14 20.74 -10.93 22.41
CA PRO A 14 19.70 -9.91 22.33
C PRO A 14 19.20 -9.73 20.89
N CYS A 15 17.94 -10.09 20.62
CA CYS A 15 17.17 -9.49 19.53
C CYS A 15 16.76 -8.07 19.97
N VAL A 16 17.71 -7.14 19.88
CA VAL A 16 17.54 -5.73 20.28
C VAL A 16 17.53 -4.84 19.05
N THR A 17 16.56 -3.94 18.98
CA THR A 17 16.49 -2.88 17.98
C THR A 17 16.50 -1.52 18.69
N THR A 18 17.40 -0.63 18.29
CA THR A 18 17.41 0.76 18.76
C THR A 18 16.93 1.67 17.64
N ILE A 19 15.93 2.49 17.94
CA ILE A 19 15.40 3.52 17.06
C ILE A 19 15.93 4.87 17.53
N THR A 20 16.45 5.67 16.61
CA THR A 20 16.97 7.01 16.89
C THR A 20 16.23 8.05 16.06
N ALA A 21 15.79 9.12 16.69
CA ALA A 21 15.11 10.24 16.06
C ALA A 21 15.68 11.59 16.55
N PRO A 22 15.84 12.60 15.68
CA PRO A 22 16.41 13.89 16.04
C PRO A 22 15.78 14.59 17.25
N LYS A 23 14.47 14.50 17.43
CA LYS A 23 13.71 15.23 18.47
C LYS A 23 13.10 14.34 19.54
N GLY A 24 12.92 13.06 19.24
CA GLY A 24 12.29 12.09 20.12
C GLY A 24 11.60 11.03 19.29
N VAL A 25 11.45 9.84 19.83
CA VAL A 25 10.80 8.72 19.14
C VAL A 25 9.35 8.64 19.61
N ARG A 26 8.43 8.59 18.66
CA ARG A 26 7.05 8.12 18.88
C ARG A 26 6.93 6.71 18.34
N LEU A 27 6.34 5.83 19.12
CA LEU A 27 6.08 4.45 18.71
C LEU A 27 4.61 4.28 18.34
N VAL A 28 4.37 3.46 17.32
CA VAL A 28 3.05 2.98 16.93
C VAL A 28 3.10 1.45 16.97
N GLY A 29 2.24 0.84 17.77
CA GLY A 29 2.14 -0.61 17.89
C GLY A 29 1.10 -1.18 16.92
N PHE A 30 1.33 -2.40 16.46
CA PHE A 30 0.44 -3.13 15.57
C PHE A 30 -0.02 -4.43 16.22
N GLU A 31 -1.25 -4.84 15.91
CA GLU A 31 -1.78 -6.12 16.37
C GLU A 31 -1.14 -7.27 15.57
N PRO A 32 -0.72 -8.36 16.24
CA PRO A 32 -0.27 -9.56 15.55
C PRO A 32 -1.43 -10.28 14.85
N ASN A 33 -1.27 -10.59 13.56
CA ASN A 33 -2.34 -11.12 12.70
C ASN A 33 -2.78 -12.57 13.04
N TYR A 34 -1.93 -13.34 13.73
CA TYR A 34 -2.15 -14.78 14.04
C TYR A 34 -1.71 -15.21 15.43
N SER A 35 -1.32 -14.26 16.28
CA SER A 35 -0.83 -14.51 17.62
C SER A 35 -1.69 -13.75 18.62
N PRO A 36 -1.86 -14.25 19.86
CA PRO A 36 -2.52 -13.48 20.91
C PRO A 36 -1.88 -12.11 21.07
N ILE A 37 -2.69 -11.05 21.13
CA ILE A 37 -2.25 -9.68 21.43
C ILE A 37 -1.42 -9.60 22.71
N ALA A 38 -1.67 -10.51 23.66
CA ALA A 38 -0.89 -10.66 24.90
C ALA A 38 0.61 -10.88 24.65
N ASN A 39 1.00 -11.43 23.50
CA ASN A 39 2.41 -11.65 23.15
C ASN A 39 3.17 -10.34 22.91
N LEU A 40 2.49 -9.22 22.67
CA LEU A 40 3.12 -7.89 22.62
C LEU A 40 3.77 -7.51 23.97
N ARG A 41 3.36 -8.14 25.09
CA ARG A 41 3.97 -7.92 26.41
C ARG A 41 5.40 -8.48 26.52
N LEU A 42 5.78 -9.36 25.59
CA LEU A 42 7.12 -9.93 25.51
C LEU A 42 8.10 -9.06 24.71
N TRP A 43 7.66 -7.87 24.30
CA TRP A 43 8.50 -6.88 23.65
C TRP A 43 8.64 -5.69 24.59
N LEU A 44 9.79 -5.63 25.26
CA LEU A 44 10.09 -4.64 26.29
C LEU A 44 10.71 -3.40 25.68
N ILE A 45 10.38 -2.23 26.23
CA ILE A 45 10.79 -0.93 25.71
C ILE A 45 11.58 -0.18 26.78
N PHE A 46 12.74 0.32 26.39
CA PHE A 46 13.67 1.05 27.23
C PHE A 46 13.98 2.41 26.60
N GLU A 47 14.07 3.45 27.42
CA GLU A 47 14.41 4.80 26.97
C GLU A 47 15.93 5.00 26.88
N GLY A 48 16.46 5.05 25.66
CA GLY A 48 17.89 5.15 25.38
C GLY A 48 18.32 4.19 24.29
N ASP A 49 19.60 3.84 24.31
CA ASP A 49 20.26 3.00 23.31
C ASP A 49 20.56 1.57 23.80
N SER A 50 20.16 1.23 25.03
CA SER A 50 20.40 -0.07 25.64
C SER A 50 19.23 -0.56 26.50
N ILE A 51 19.18 -1.88 26.70
CA ILE A 51 18.26 -2.56 27.64
C ILE A 51 18.59 -2.29 29.11
N ASN A 52 19.75 -1.70 29.39
CA ASN A 52 20.16 -1.29 30.74
C ASN A 52 19.58 0.07 31.14
N ASN A 53 18.95 0.78 30.20
CA ASN A 53 18.33 2.07 30.47
C ASN A 53 16.98 1.92 31.19
N ARG A 54 16.32 3.05 31.45
CA ARG A 54 15.01 3.08 32.10
C ARG A 54 13.98 2.30 31.28
N TYR A 55 13.40 1.26 31.88
CA TYR A 55 12.22 0.58 31.34
C TYR A 55 11.02 1.53 31.32
N ILE A 56 10.33 1.61 30.18
CA ILE A 56 9.20 2.53 29.98
C ILE A 56 7.89 1.83 29.59
N GLY A 57 7.90 0.50 29.43
CA GLY A 57 6.70 -0.28 29.10
C GLY A 57 6.98 -1.40 28.10
N ASN A 58 5.93 -1.92 27.49
CA ASN A 58 6.00 -2.97 26.47
C ASN A 58 5.15 -2.61 25.24
N LEU A 59 5.23 -3.38 24.15
CA LEU A 59 4.46 -3.07 22.93
C LEU A 59 2.94 -3.20 23.12
N TYR A 60 2.46 -3.97 24.10
CA TYR A 60 1.03 -4.00 24.42
C TYR A 60 0.57 -2.65 24.97
N ASP A 61 1.40 -1.99 25.79
CA ASP A 61 1.11 -0.65 26.30
C ASP A 61 1.08 0.38 25.16
N VAL A 62 2.00 0.27 24.20
CA VAL A 62 2.03 1.15 23.01
C VAL A 62 0.80 0.95 22.12
N TYR A 63 0.40 -0.29 21.88
CA TYR A 63 -0.80 -0.60 21.09
C TYR A 63 -2.09 -0.15 21.81
N SER A 64 -2.22 -0.46 23.10
CA SER A 64 -3.44 -0.20 23.88
C SER A 64 -3.61 1.28 24.19
N ASN A 65 -2.50 1.99 24.41
CA ASN A 65 -2.48 3.42 24.67
C ASN A 65 -2.07 4.16 23.39
N SER A 66 -2.89 4.04 22.34
CA SER A 66 -2.80 4.85 21.10
C SER A 66 -2.89 6.38 21.30
N ASP A 67 -2.82 6.81 22.57
CA ASP A 67 -2.84 8.16 23.07
C ASP A 67 -1.57 8.96 22.72
N ALA A 68 -1.72 10.28 22.75
CA ALA A 68 -0.69 11.26 22.48
C ALA A 68 0.59 11.13 23.31
N ASN A 69 0.61 10.29 24.36
CA ASN A 69 1.70 10.16 25.34
C ASN A 69 2.70 9.04 25.03
N SER A 70 2.54 8.28 23.94
CA SER A 70 3.46 7.19 23.55
C SER A 70 4.70 7.72 22.81
N TYR A 71 5.35 8.76 23.35
CA TYR A 71 6.63 9.27 22.87
C TYR A 71 7.65 9.34 24.01
N THR A 72 8.92 9.16 23.66
CA THR A 72 10.01 9.22 24.63
C THR A 72 10.49 10.64 24.83
N LEU A 73 10.99 10.93 26.04
CA LEU A 73 11.64 12.20 26.33
C LEU A 73 13.04 12.24 25.70
N GLY A 74 13.66 11.07 25.55
CA GLY A 74 14.93 10.88 24.85
C GLY A 74 14.80 10.72 23.33
N LYS A 75 15.93 10.93 22.64
CA LYS A 75 16.09 10.75 21.17
C LYS A 75 16.19 9.29 20.72
N GLN A 76 16.31 8.36 21.66
CA GLN A 76 16.57 6.96 21.37
C GLN A 76 15.65 6.07 22.19
N VAL A 77 15.24 4.96 21.58
CA VAL A 77 14.42 3.93 22.21
C VAL A 77 14.94 2.56 21.82
N THR A 78 15.12 1.70 22.80
CA THR A 78 15.57 0.33 22.61
C THR A 78 14.42 -0.62 22.87
N ILE A 79 14.13 -1.47 21.88
CA ILE A 79 13.12 -2.51 21.95
C ILE A 79 13.83 -3.85 22.06
N TYR A 80 13.50 -4.60 23.10
CA TYR A 80 14.03 -5.92 23.38
C TYR A 80 12.94 -6.97 23.18
N LYS A 81 13.28 -8.03 22.45
CA LYS A 81 12.44 -9.21 22.26
C LYS A 81 13.01 -10.40 23.02
N PHE A 82 12.17 -11.17 23.70
CA PHE A 82 12.56 -12.49 24.22
C PHE A 82 12.75 -13.50 23.06
N ASN A 83 13.90 -14.21 23.06
CA ASN A 83 14.34 -15.10 21.97
C ASN A 83 13.42 -16.27 21.63
N GLU A 84 12.45 -16.60 22.47
CA GLU A 84 11.59 -17.78 22.30
C GLU A 84 10.39 -17.56 21.38
N ILE A 85 10.16 -16.33 20.92
CA ILE A 85 9.03 -16.04 20.03
C ILE A 85 9.51 -16.20 18.58
N PRO A 86 8.92 -17.10 17.77
CA PRO A 86 9.21 -17.18 16.35
C PRO A 86 9.11 -15.79 15.70
N GLN A 87 10.07 -15.44 14.84
CA GLN A 87 9.88 -14.32 13.93
C GLN A 87 8.96 -14.79 12.81
N ASP A 88 7.65 -14.66 13.00
CA ASP A 88 6.82 -14.45 11.83
C ASP A 88 7.24 -13.09 11.23
N ASN A 89 7.31 -12.96 9.90
CA ASN A 89 7.66 -11.72 9.20
C ASN A 89 6.57 -10.63 9.38
N LEU A 90 6.26 -10.29 10.63
CA LEU A 90 5.19 -9.39 11.02
C LEU A 90 5.80 -8.10 11.57
N THR A 91 5.40 -6.97 11.00
CA THR A 91 5.72 -5.66 11.55
C THR A 91 4.85 -5.40 12.78
N LEU A 92 5.44 -5.43 13.98
CA LEU A 92 4.72 -5.23 15.25
C LEU A 92 4.80 -3.80 15.78
N TYR A 93 5.72 -2.99 15.26
CA TYR A 93 5.86 -1.60 15.64
C TYR A 93 6.49 -0.77 14.53
N LEU A 94 6.25 0.55 14.59
CA LEU A 94 6.90 1.56 13.78
C LEU A 94 7.39 2.67 14.71
N GLY A 95 8.60 3.17 14.47
CA GLY A 95 9.13 4.36 15.12
C GLY A 95 9.14 5.54 14.16
N MET A 96 8.77 6.71 14.65
CA MET A 96 8.85 7.97 13.90
C MET A 96 9.40 9.08 14.77
N ASP A 97 9.95 10.12 14.14
CA ASP A 97 10.28 11.35 14.87
C ASP A 97 9.00 12.07 15.30
N VAL A 98 8.99 12.56 16.54
CA VAL A 98 7.82 13.29 17.10
C VAL A 98 7.41 14.52 16.30
N GLN A 99 8.34 15.18 15.60
CA GLN A 99 8.01 16.30 14.70
C GLN A 99 7.41 15.83 13.39
N ALA A 100 7.80 14.66 12.89
CA ALA A 100 7.23 14.06 11.69
C ALA A 100 5.73 13.71 11.88
N SER A 101 5.27 13.59 13.13
CA SER A 101 3.85 13.42 13.45
C SER A 101 2.99 14.66 13.16
N GLY A 102 3.59 15.84 12.95
CA GLY A 102 2.85 17.08 12.74
C GLY A 102 1.89 17.40 13.89
N ASN A 103 0.63 17.72 13.56
CA ASN A 103 -0.42 18.01 14.55
C ASN A 103 -1.19 16.76 15.00
N VAL A 104 -0.84 15.56 14.52
CA VAL A 104 -1.53 14.32 14.88
C VAL A 104 -1.29 13.99 16.34
N LYS A 105 -2.39 13.80 17.07
CA LYS A 105 -2.36 13.46 18.50
C LYS A 105 -2.47 11.97 18.73
N PHE A 106 -3.32 11.28 17.98
CA PHE A 106 -3.60 9.85 18.18
C PHE A 106 -3.12 9.04 16.98
N PHE A 107 -2.50 7.89 17.25
CA PHE A 107 -2.02 6.97 16.22
C PHE A 107 -2.50 5.56 16.52
N ARG A 108 -3.20 4.96 15.56
CA ARG A 108 -3.60 3.56 15.61
C ARG A 108 -2.85 2.78 14.53
N GLY A 109 -2.11 1.76 14.93
CA GLY A 109 -1.53 0.79 14.00
C GLY A 109 -2.53 -0.33 13.70
N LEU A 110 -2.61 -0.75 12.44
CA LEU A 110 -3.43 -1.86 11.99
C LEU A 110 -2.70 -2.66 10.91
N VAL A 111 -2.63 -3.98 11.06
CA VAL A 111 -2.26 -4.86 9.94
C VAL A 111 -3.56 -5.28 9.27
N CYS A 112 -3.85 -4.70 8.11
CA CYS A 112 -5.08 -5.05 7.41
C CYS A 112 -4.92 -6.36 6.65
N SER A 113 -5.90 -7.26 6.79
CA SER A 113 -6.01 -8.47 5.97
C SER A 113 -7.00 -8.23 4.83
N LEU A 114 -7.63 -9.28 4.28
CA LEU A 114 -8.56 -9.23 3.14
C LEU A 114 -9.57 -8.06 3.22
N TYR A 115 -10.03 -7.74 4.44
CA TYR A 115 -11.01 -6.69 4.70
C TYR A 115 -10.80 -6.07 6.08
N CYS A 116 -10.85 -4.73 6.16
CA CYS A 116 -10.86 -4.01 7.43
C CYS A 116 -11.93 -2.92 7.48
N GLN A 117 -12.80 -3.02 8.48
CA GLN A 117 -13.64 -1.92 8.88
C GLN A 117 -12.91 -1.08 9.93
N ILE A 118 -12.67 0.19 9.63
CA ILE A 118 -12.05 1.13 10.56
C ILE A 118 -13.05 2.24 10.90
N ASN A 119 -13.17 2.50 12.20
CA ASN A 119 -13.72 3.73 12.72
C ASN A 119 -12.55 4.64 13.07
N LEU A 120 -12.43 5.77 12.36
CA LEU A 120 -11.45 6.80 12.64
C LEU A 120 -12.18 8.00 13.22
N ASP A 121 -11.89 8.32 14.48
CA ASP A 121 -12.56 9.36 15.25
C ASP A 121 -11.57 10.45 15.64
N SER A 122 -11.80 11.64 15.08
CA SER A 122 -11.08 12.89 15.32
C SER A 122 -11.97 13.96 15.95
N THR A 123 -13.00 13.56 16.70
CA THR A 123 -13.92 14.50 17.39
C THR A 123 -13.18 15.39 18.40
N TYR A 124 -12.15 14.85 19.07
CA TYR A 124 -11.42 15.57 20.13
C TYR A 124 -10.04 16.08 19.68
N ALA A 125 -9.37 15.38 18.78
CA ALA A 125 -8.11 15.82 18.18
C ALA A 125 -7.83 15.05 16.89
N VAL A 126 -6.87 15.52 16.09
CA VAL A 126 -6.42 14.86 14.86
C VAL A 126 -5.93 13.44 15.16
N ASN A 127 -6.51 12.47 14.47
CA ASN A 127 -6.25 11.04 14.62
C ASN A 127 -5.72 10.45 13.30
N ALA A 128 -4.79 9.51 13.40
CA ALA A 128 -4.22 8.81 12.26
C ALA A 128 -4.31 7.30 12.41
N LEU A 129 -4.71 6.63 11.34
CA LEU A 129 -4.53 5.20 11.14
C LEU A 129 -3.25 4.97 10.33
N ILE A 130 -2.41 4.03 10.75
CA ILE A 130 -1.29 3.52 9.96
C ILE A 130 -1.55 2.06 9.64
N THR A 131 -1.45 1.70 8.36
CA THR A 131 -1.39 0.31 7.91
C THR A 131 0.00 -0.03 7.38
N VAL A 132 0.43 -1.27 7.63
CA VAL A 132 1.73 -1.77 7.15
C VAL A 132 1.53 -3.13 6.52
N SER A 133 1.78 -3.22 5.21
CA SER A 133 1.73 -4.45 4.42
C SER A 133 2.24 -4.19 3.00
N ASN A 134 2.65 -5.25 2.30
CA ASN A 134 2.97 -5.20 0.87
C ASN A 134 1.72 -5.36 -0.02
N ASP A 135 0.53 -5.40 0.57
CA ASP A 135 -0.73 -5.44 -0.18
C ASP A 135 -1.22 -4.01 -0.46
N VAL A 136 -2.03 -3.82 -1.49
CA VAL A 136 -2.64 -2.52 -1.80
C VAL A 136 -3.86 -2.32 -0.91
N ASP A 137 -3.99 -1.11 -0.35
CA ASP A 137 -5.23 -0.74 0.33
C ASP A 137 -6.17 -0.08 -0.70
N TYR A 138 -7.24 -0.78 -1.06
CA TYR A 138 -8.32 -0.23 -1.86
C TYR A 138 -9.37 0.38 -0.94
N LEU A 139 -9.45 1.71 -0.94
CA LEU A 139 -10.43 2.47 -0.19
C LEU A 139 -11.69 2.64 -1.02
N GLY A 140 -12.80 2.08 -0.52
CA GLY A 140 -14.11 2.16 -1.17
C GLY A 140 -14.82 3.49 -0.97
N LYS A 141 -16.00 3.62 -1.57
CA LYS A 141 -16.86 4.80 -1.37
C LYS A 141 -17.40 4.87 0.06
N PHE A 142 -17.44 6.07 0.63
CA PHE A 142 -18.08 6.32 1.91
C PHE A 142 -19.60 6.40 1.77
N LYS A 143 -20.34 5.77 2.70
CA LYS A 143 -21.80 5.97 2.81
C LYS A 143 -22.14 7.40 3.25
N HIS A 144 -21.32 7.95 4.14
CA HIS A 144 -21.45 9.30 4.65
C HIS A 144 -20.05 9.84 4.92
N PHE A 145 -19.77 11.04 4.41
CA PHE A 145 -18.53 11.76 4.67
C PHE A 145 -18.88 13.10 5.33
N PRO A 146 -18.29 13.43 6.50
CA PRO A 146 -18.47 14.70 7.19
C PRO A 146 -18.31 15.95 6.33
N THR A 147 -19.10 16.99 6.56
CA THR A 147 -19.05 18.21 5.74
C THR A 147 -17.79 19.04 5.99
N ASP A 148 -17.34 19.15 7.25
CA ASP A 148 -16.18 19.94 7.68
C ASP A 148 -15.05 19.01 8.16
N SER A 149 -14.64 18.07 7.31
CA SER A 149 -13.49 17.21 7.61
C SER A 149 -12.68 16.93 6.36
N ASN A 150 -11.40 16.68 6.56
CA ASN A 150 -10.44 16.29 5.54
C ASN A 150 -9.76 14.99 5.98
N LEU A 151 -9.90 13.97 5.15
CA LEU A 151 -9.10 12.76 5.21
C LEU A 151 -7.87 12.95 4.31
N ARG A 152 -6.71 13.14 4.91
CA ARG A 152 -5.43 13.18 4.19
C ARG A 152 -4.81 11.78 4.18
N ILE A 153 -4.42 11.33 3.00
CA ILE A 153 -3.87 10.00 2.79
C ILE A 153 -2.43 10.18 2.34
N TYR A 154 -1.50 9.55 3.04
CA TYR A 154 -0.07 9.63 2.78
C TYR A 154 0.54 8.24 2.56
N GLU A 155 1.65 8.21 1.85
CA GLU A 155 2.45 7.01 1.60
C GLU A 155 3.83 7.18 2.25
N GLY A 156 4.18 6.32 3.21
CA GLY A 156 5.47 6.36 3.92
C GLY A 156 5.60 7.45 4.99
N GLN A 157 5.30 8.71 4.68
CA GLN A 157 5.59 9.86 5.56
C GLN A 157 4.48 10.90 5.57
N ILE A 158 4.30 11.60 6.70
CA ILE A 158 3.31 12.68 6.85
C ILE A 158 3.94 14.01 6.43
N ASN A 159 3.98 14.27 5.12
CA ASN A 159 4.37 15.55 4.53
C ASN A 159 3.79 15.69 3.11
N ASP A 160 3.91 16.88 2.52
CA ASP A 160 3.29 17.20 1.23
C ASP A 160 3.88 16.39 0.05
N ASP A 161 5.16 16.03 0.10
CA ASP A 161 5.81 15.22 -0.96
C ASP A 161 5.26 13.78 -1.03
N HIS A 162 4.71 13.33 0.09
CA HIS A 162 4.14 12.00 0.30
C HIS A 162 2.61 12.03 0.43
N LEU A 163 1.99 13.20 0.24
CA LEU A 163 0.52 13.34 0.24
C LEU A 163 -0.03 12.80 -1.07
N LEU A 164 -0.81 11.72 -0.96
CA LEU A 164 -1.50 11.13 -2.08
C LEU A 164 -2.79 11.89 -2.42
N ALA A 165 -3.63 12.11 -1.41
CA ALA A 165 -4.94 12.74 -1.62
C ALA A 165 -5.42 13.43 -0.35
N THR A 166 -6.19 14.50 -0.55
CA THR A 166 -7.06 15.08 0.48
C THR A 166 -8.51 14.86 0.06
N VAL A 167 -9.22 14.01 0.80
CA VAL A 167 -10.62 13.67 0.54
C VAL A 167 -11.51 14.45 1.51
N ASN A 168 -12.53 15.12 0.97
CA ASN A 168 -13.54 15.84 1.73
C ASN A 168 -14.93 15.70 1.08
N SER A 169 -15.94 16.29 1.70
CA SER A 169 -17.34 16.22 1.21
C SER A 169 -17.52 16.71 -0.22
N SER A 170 -16.67 17.61 -0.72
CA SER A 170 -16.78 18.18 -2.07
C SER A 170 -16.22 17.29 -3.18
N ASN A 171 -15.22 16.45 -2.87
CA ASN A 171 -14.50 15.64 -3.88
C ASN A 171 -14.59 14.13 -3.67
N VAL A 172 -15.19 13.66 -2.56
CA VAL A 172 -15.22 12.23 -2.20
C VAL A 172 -15.72 11.32 -3.31
N LEU A 173 -16.72 11.73 -4.09
CA LEU A 173 -17.27 10.94 -5.21
C LEU A 173 -16.38 10.93 -6.46
N GLN A 174 -15.50 11.93 -6.60
CA GLN A 174 -14.55 12.03 -7.70
C GLN A 174 -13.28 11.24 -7.38
N THR A 175 -12.82 11.32 -6.13
CA THR A 175 -11.56 10.70 -5.67
C THR A 175 -11.71 9.22 -5.33
N LEU A 176 -12.88 8.76 -4.87
CA LEU A 176 -13.09 7.34 -4.48
C LEU A 176 -13.88 6.53 -5.50
N PRO A 177 -13.61 5.23 -5.66
CA PRO A 177 -12.64 4.40 -4.89
C PRO A 177 -11.18 4.80 -5.12
N MET A 178 -10.21 4.35 -4.34
CA MET A 178 -8.79 4.63 -4.66
C MET A 178 -7.87 3.52 -4.18
N ALA A 179 -6.68 3.45 -4.77
CA ALA A 179 -5.62 2.54 -4.38
C ALA A 179 -4.52 3.31 -3.65
N VAL A 180 -4.09 2.80 -2.51
CA VAL A 180 -2.91 3.27 -1.76
C VAL A 180 -1.85 2.18 -1.82
N LYS A 181 -0.74 2.47 -2.49
CA LYS A 181 0.25 1.48 -2.92
C LYS A 181 1.60 1.77 -2.27
N SER A 182 1.67 1.50 -0.97
CA SER A 182 2.91 1.66 -0.23
C SER A 182 3.00 0.65 0.91
N SER A 183 4.23 0.28 1.27
CA SER A 183 4.51 -0.56 2.43
C SER A 183 3.97 0.05 3.73
N ILE A 184 3.93 1.39 3.82
CA ILE A 184 3.38 2.14 4.95
C ILE A 184 2.34 3.13 4.42
N LYS A 185 1.11 3.03 4.91
CA LYS A 185 0.00 3.88 4.45
C LYS A 185 -0.60 4.58 5.65
N ILE A 186 -0.82 5.89 5.53
CA ILE A 186 -1.21 6.72 6.67
C ILE A 186 -2.47 7.50 6.30
N TYR A 187 -3.51 7.34 7.10
CA TYR A 187 -4.80 8.00 6.93
C TYR A 187 -5.03 8.95 8.11
N VAL A 188 -4.98 10.25 7.85
CA VAL A 188 -5.11 11.29 8.88
C VAL A 188 -6.45 11.99 8.71
N LEU A 189 -7.29 11.93 9.73
CA LEU A 189 -8.54 12.67 9.80
C LEU A 189 -8.38 13.86 10.75
N ASP A 190 -8.78 15.04 10.31
CA ASP A 190 -8.62 16.27 11.11
C ASP A 190 -9.76 16.51 12.12
N LYS A 191 -10.99 16.13 11.78
CA LYS A 191 -12.21 16.40 12.55
C LYS A 191 -13.25 15.29 12.39
N GLU A 192 -14.23 15.29 13.28
CA GLU A 192 -15.38 14.38 13.27
C GLU A 192 -14.99 12.90 13.19
N LYS A 193 -15.84 12.05 12.62
CA LYS A 193 -15.61 10.61 12.55
C LYS A 193 -16.02 10.06 11.19
N ILE A 194 -15.24 9.10 10.70
CA ILE A 194 -15.56 8.37 9.48
C ILE A 194 -15.53 6.86 9.74
N ASN A 195 -16.40 6.14 9.04
CA ASN A 195 -16.30 4.69 8.91
C ASN A 195 -15.73 4.39 7.54
N MET A 196 -14.49 3.91 7.50
CA MET A 196 -13.79 3.55 6.28
C MET A 196 -13.66 2.03 6.17
N TYR A 197 -13.67 1.54 4.93
CA TYR A 197 -13.48 0.13 4.61
C TYR A 197 -12.28 0.01 3.69
N LEU A 198 -11.30 -0.79 4.11
CA LEU A 198 -10.13 -1.12 3.32
C LEU A 198 -10.27 -2.55 2.81
N TYR A 199 -9.98 -2.74 1.53
CA TYR A 199 -10.02 -4.02 0.84
C TYR A 199 -8.68 -4.28 0.19
N THR A 200 -8.29 -5.55 0.06
CA THR A 200 -7.08 -5.93 -0.71
C THR A 200 -7.40 -6.31 -2.15
N ASN A 201 -8.67 -6.53 -2.49
CA ASN A 201 -9.13 -6.84 -3.84
C ASN A 201 -9.73 -5.58 -4.50
N PRO A 202 -9.26 -5.16 -5.68
CA PRO A 202 -9.81 -4.01 -6.40
C PRO A 202 -11.29 -4.16 -6.79
N ASP A 203 -11.76 -5.40 -7.01
CA ASP A 203 -13.12 -5.67 -7.47
C ASP A 203 -14.16 -5.37 -6.39
N ASP A 204 -13.81 -5.56 -5.11
CA ASP A 204 -14.70 -5.32 -3.97
C ASP A 204 -15.12 -3.84 -3.85
N VAL A 205 -14.32 -2.93 -4.43
CA VAL A 205 -14.62 -1.50 -4.48
C VAL A 205 -14.88 -0.97 -5.90
N SER A 206 -14.88 -1.86 -6.91
CA SER A 206 -14.98 -1.48 -8.32
C SER A 206 -13.93 -0.45 -8.73
N TYR A 207 -12.67 -0.62 -8.30
CA TYR A 207 -11.58 0.34 -8.52
C TYR A 207 -11.37 0.68 -10.00
N SER A 208 -11.47 -0.33 -10.88
CA SER A 208 -11.31 -0.21 -12.32
C SER A 208 -12.44 0.53 -13.05
N LEU A 209 -13.58 0.79 -12.40
CA LEU A 209 -14.71 1.46 -13.04
C LEU A 209 -14.47 2.97 -13.15
N VAL A 210 -14.57 3.51 -14.36
CA VAL A 210 -14.44 4.94 -14.64
C VAL A 210 -15.74 5.56 -15.16
N TYR A 211 -15.91 6.86 -14.89
CA TYR A 211 -17.05 7.67 -15.28
C TYR A 211 -16.65 9.14 -15.36
N ALA A 212 -17.46 9.99 -15.99
CA ALA A 212 -17.17 11.42 -16.05
C ALA A 212 -17.07 12.05 -14.66
N GLY A 213 -15.99 12.82 -14.42
CA GLY A 213 -15.64 13.41 -13.12
C GLY A 213 -14.74 12.52 -12.24
N ARG A 214 -14.40 11.30 -12.69
CA ARG A 214 -13.53 10.39 -11.96
C ARG A 214 -12.07 10.83 -12.07
N TYR A 215 -11.40 11.03 -10.94
CA TYR A 215 -9.96 11.28 -10.87
C TYR A 215 -9.24 10.09 -10.24
N ILE A 216 -8.13 9.68 -10.84
CA ILE A 216 -7.31 8.54 -10.42
C ILE A 216 -5.85 8.95 -10.51
N ASN A 217 -5.11 8.79 -9.40
CA ASN A 217 -3.66 8.82 -9.42
C ASN A 217 -3.15 7.39 -9.56
N ILE A 218 -2.63 7.05 -10.75
CA ILE A 218 -2.09 5.74 -11.10
C ILE A 218 -0.59 5.79 -10.83
N ARG A 219 -0.08 4.84 -10.06
CA ARG A 219 1.35 4.76 -9.73
C ARG A 219 1.76 3.34 -9.41
N SER A 220 3.06 3.15 -9.37
CA SER A 220 3.70 1.94 -8.87
C SER A 220 3.78 1.93 -7.34
N PHE A 221 4.06 0.76 -6.78
CA PHE A 221 4.16 0.54 -5.35
C PHE A 221 5.42 1.20 -4.77
N ASP A 222 5.30 1.91 -3.65
CA ASP A 222 6.41 2.67 -3.03
C ASP A 222 7.12 3.63 -4.01
N VAL A 223 6.35 4.32 -4.85
CA VAL A 223 6.88 5.30 -5.82
C VAL A 223 7.76 6.36 -5.14
N GLY A 224 8.90 6.67 -5.76
CA GLY A 224 9.93 7.58 -5.23
C GLY A 224 11.03 6.88 -4.44
N GLN A 225 10.78 5.65 -3.97
CA GLN A 225 11.79 4.79 -3.32
C GLN A 225 12.36 3.78 -4.33
N ILE A 226 13.66 3.54 -4.28
CA ILE A 226 14.30 2.50 -5.11
C ILE A 226 13.80 1.14 -4.61
N SER A 227 13.04 0.42 -5.44
CA SER A 227 12.45 -0.88 -5.11
C SER A 227 12.42 -1.80 -6.32
N LEU A 228 12.45 -3.12 -6.06
CA LEU A 228 12.22 -4.17 -7.06
C LEU A 228 10.73 -4.44 -7.27
N GLN A 229 9.86 -3.97 -6.36
CA GLN A 229 8.42 -4.15 -6.41
C GLN A 229 7.77 -2.92 -7.03
N GLN A 230 8.02 -2.67 -8.31
CA GLN A 230 7.47 -1.49 -9.00
C GLN A 230 6.59 -1.87 -10.21
N ASP A 231 6.68 -3.12 -10.70
CA ASP A 231 5.84 -3.62 -11.80
C ASP A 231 4.36 -3.38 -11.49
N THR A 232 3.64 -2.81 -12.45
CA THR A 232 2.26 -2.39 -12.25
C THR A 232 1.46 -2.65 -13.50
N PHE A 233 0.30 -3.29 -13.34
CA PHE A 233 -0.70 -3.43 -14.36
C PHE A 233 -2.02 -2.88 -13.84
N GLU A 234 -2.60 -1.92 -14.56
CA GLU A 234 -3.89 -1.35 -14.24
C GLU A 234 -4.78 -1.34 -15.47
N ASN A 235 -6.05 -1.69 -15.28
CA ASN A 235 -7.06 -1.69 -16.31
C ASN A 235 -8.27 -0.89 -15.81
N PHE A 236 -8.66 0.12 -16.57
CA PHE A 236 -9.80 0.98 -16.31
C PHE A 236 -10.82 0.82 -17.42
N THR A 237 -12.10 0.73 -17.07
CA THR A 237 -13.20 0.55 -18.03
C THR A 237 -14.44 1.31 -17.59
N THR A 238 -15.23 1.79 -18.54
CA THR A 238 -16.58 2.32 -18.29
C THR A 238 -17.60 1.22 -17.98
N GLY A 239 -17.22 -0.06 -18.10
CA GLY A 239 -18.08 -1.22 -17.88
C GLY A 239 -18.99 -1.57 -19.06
N ASP A 240 -19.12 -0.67 -20.03
CA ASP A 240 -19.90 -0.84 -21.26
C ASP A 240 -19.17 -0.16 -22.42
N VAL A 241 -18.98 -0.88 -23.53
CA VAL A 241 -18.32 -0.40 -24.75
C VAL A 241 -19.04 0.78 -25.43
N TYR A 242 -20.32 0.99 -25.11
CA TYR A 242 -21.09 2.12 -25.62
C TYR A 242 -20.96 3.38 -24.73
N THR A 243 -20.47 3.23 -23.51
CA THR A 243 -20.23 4.36 -22.61
C THR A 243 -18.80 4.85 -22.82
N LEU A 244 -18.66 6.08 -23.32
CA LEU A 244 -17.36 6.69 -23.61
C LEU A 244 -17.03 7.80 -22.62
N VAL A 245 -15.74 7.89 -22.29
CA VAL A 245 -15.17 9.00 -21.55
C VAL A 245 -13.93 9.52 -22.25
N ASN A 246 -13.64 10.79 -22.05
CA ASN A 246 -12.33 11.33 -22.39
C ASN A 246 -11.36 10.97 -21.26
N PHE A 247 -10.40 10.09 -21.56
CA PHE A 247 -9.25 9.83 -20.70
C PHE A 247 -8.26 10.98 -20.86
N ASN A 248 -8.27 11.91 -19.90
CA ASN A 248 -7.30 13.01 -19.84
C ASN A 248 -6.18 12.59 -18.89
N PHE A 249 -5.03 12.19 -19.40
CA PHE A 249 -3.93 11.69 -18.58
C PHE A 249 -2.62 12.43 -18.81
N ASN A 250 -1.84 12.54 -17.74
CA ASN A 250 -0.52 13.16 -17.75
C ASN A 250 0.46 12.29 -16.95
N VAL A 251 1.63 12.01 -17.52
CA VAL A 251 2.70 11.31 -16.80
C VAL A 251 3.50 12.34 -16.02
N THR A 252 3.22 12.47 -14.73
CA THR A 252 3.83 13.48 -13.87
C THR A 252 5.19 13.05 -13.33
N TYR A 253 5.46 11.75 -13.27
CA TYR A 253 6.75 11.21 -12.87
C TYR A 253 7.01 9.88 -13.58
N PHE A 254 8.24 9.69 -14.06
CA PHE A 254 8.67 8.44 -14.68
C PHE A 254 10.17 8.27 -14.45
N ASP A 255 10.54 7.26 -13.66
CA ASP A 255 11.94 6.97 -13.42
C ASP A 255 12.60 6.33 -14.65
N LEU A 256 13.58 7.01 -15.22
CA LEU A 256 14.37 6.58 -16.37
C LEU A 256 15.58 5.73 -15.96
N SER A 257 15.76 5.47 -14.66
CA SER A 257 16.87 4.71 -14.08
C SER A 257 16.70 3.20 -14.32
N GLY A 258 16.77 2.76 -15.57
CA GLY A 258 16.74 1.33 -15.87
C GLY A 258 16.83 1.07 -17.38
N PRO A 259 17.81 0.28 -17.86
CA PRO A 259 17.98 0.05 -19.31
C PRO A 259 16.79 -0.72 -19.93
N SER A 260 15.96 -1.38 -19.12
CA SER A 260 14.82 -2.21 -19.52
C SER A 260 13.46 -1.67 -19.09
N THR A 261 13.39 -0.54 -18.38
CA THR A 261 12.12 -0.07 -17.81
C THR A 261 11.23 0.51 -18.89
N THR A 262 9.99 0.02 -18.97
CA THR A 262 9.01 0.48 -19.96
C THR A 262 7.67 0.77 -19.31
N MET A 263 7.03 1.85 -19.74
CA MET A 263 5.62 2.13 -19.44
C MET A 263 4.82 2.13 -20.73
N GLN A 264 3.73 1.38 -20.75
CA GLN A 264 2.79 1.34 -21.85
C GLN A 264 1.44 1.88 -21.39
N ILE A 265 0.86 2.78 -22.17
CA ILE A 265 -0.49 3.28 -21.99
C ILE A 265 -1.25 3.04 -23.28
N THR A 266 -2.35 2.31 -23.19
CA THR A 266 -3.22 1.99 -24.34
C THR A 266 -4.65 2.40 -24.01
N VAL A 267 -5.33 3.06 -24.95
CA VAL A 267 -6.76 3.36 -24.83
C VAL A 267 -7.50 2.65 -25.94
N PHE A 268 -8.63 2.03 -25.60
CA PHE A 268 -9.48 1.31 -26.54
C PHE A 268 -10.85 1.98 -26.69
N ARG A 269 -11.49 1.69 -27.82
CA ARG A 269 -12.88 2.00 -28.11
C ARG A 269 -13.52 0.82 -28.82
N ALA A 270 -14.52 0.21 -28.21
CA ALA A 270 -15.19 -1.00 -28.71
C ALA A 270 -14.19 -2.09 -29.10
N GLY A 271 -13.17 -2.29 -28.26
CA GLY A 271 -12.10 -3.27 -28.45
C GLY A 271 -11.01 -2.89 -29.45
N ASN A 272 -11.12 -1.75 -30.16
CA ASN A 272 -10.07 -1.27 -31.06
C ASN A 272 -9.13 -0.32 -30.33
N GLU A 273 -7.82 -0.47 -30.55
CA GLU A 273 -6.83 0.48 -30.06
C GLU A 273 -7.01 1.83 -30.76
N VAL A 274 -7.28 2.88 -29.98
CA VAL A 274 -7.40 4.27 -30.46
C VAL A 274 -6.24 5.14 -30.02
N PHE A 275 -5.44 4.68 -29.06
CA PHE A 275 -4.19 5.31 -28.65
C PHE A 275 -3.23 4.25 -28.11
N TYR A 276 -1.93 4.44 -28.41
CA TYR A 276 -0.84 3.66 -27.84
C TYR A 276 0.39 4.55 -27.60
N GLY A 277 0.89 4.52 -26.37
CA GLY A 277 2.14 5.17 -25.97
C GLY A 277 3.03 4.15 -25.28
N LYS A 278 4.27 3.98 -25.77
CA LYS A 278 5.30 3.18 -25.10
C LYS A 278 6.50 4.06 -24.74
N TYR A 279 6.73 4.24 -23.45
CA TYR A 279 7.74 5.14 -22.92
C TYR A 279 8.89 4.39 -22.25
N PHE A 280 10.10 4.91 -22.45
CA PHE A 280 11.37 4.38 -21.96
C PHE A 280 12.46 5.45 -22.11
N GLN A 281 13.71 5.15 -21.74
CA GLN A 281 14.82 6.11 -21.79
C GLN A 281 15.01 6.79 -23.17
N GLY A 282 14.71 6.10 -24.27
CA GLY A 282 14.80 6.65 -25.63
C GLY A 282 13.50 7.26 -26.17
N ASN A 283 12.38 7.17 -25.43
CA ASN A 283 11.10 7.76 -25.81
C ASN A 283 10.37 8.20 -24.54
N THR A 284 10.66 9.42 -24.06
CA THR A 284 10.05 9.92 -22.83
C THR A 284 8.59 10.31 -23.03
N PRO A 285 7.75 10.21 -21.98
CA PRO A 285 6.38 10.74 -22.04
C PRO A 285 6.35 12.23 -22.37
N PRO A 286 5.30 12.71 -23.09
CA PRO A 286 5.12 14.14 -23.29
C PRO A 286 4.82 14.83 -21.95
N SER A 287 5.19 16.11 -21.84
CA SER A 287 4.92 16.93 -20.65
C SER A 287 3.50 17.51 -20.62
N THR A 288 2.71 17.30 -21.68
CA THR A 288 1.35 17.80 -21.82
C THR A 288 0.32 16.71 -21.57
N THR A 289 -0.86 17.10 -21.08
CA THR A 289 -1.99 16.19 -20.93
C THR A 289 -2.42 15.64 -22.29
N ILE A 290 -2.54 14.31 -22.35
CA ILE A 290 -3.08 13.58 -23.47
C ILE A 290 -4.59 13.38 -23.24
N LYS A 291 -5.41 13.71 -24.24
CA LYS A 291 -6.86 13.50 -24.21
C LYS A 291 -7.27 12.53 -25.31
N VAL A 292 -7.84 11.39 -24.92
CA VAL A 292 -8.29 10.34 -25.84
C VAL A 292 -9.69 9.87 -25.44
N LEU A 293 -10.60 9.80 -26.42
CA LEU A 293 -11.94 9.25 -26.23
C LEU A 293 -11.94 7.72 -26.33
N GLY A 294 -12.43 7.03 -25.31
CA GLY A 294 -12.49 5.57 -25.29
C GLY A 294 -13.46 4.99 -24.26
N ASP A 295 -13.54 3.66 -24.20
CA ASP A 295 -14.30 2.89 -23.20
C ASP A 295 -13.40 2.22 -22.15
N SER A 296 -12.11 2.08 -22.44
CA SER A 296 -11.14 1.45 -21.55
C SER A 296 -9.71 1.94 -21.76
N MET A 297 -8.90 1.88 -20.71
CA MET A 297 -7.52 2.30 -20.68
C MET A 297 -6.69 1.29 -19.88
N ILE A 298 -5.55 0.89 -20.43
CA ILE A 298 -4.58 0.00 -19.76
C ILE A 298 -3.31 0.80 -19.50
N VAL A 299 -2.75 0.65 -18.30
CA VAL A 299 -1.42 1.13 -17.94
C VAL A 299 -0.59 -0.05 -17.47
N ASN A 300 0.53 -0.30 -18.15
CA ASN A 300 1.43 -1.40 -17.86
C ASN A 300 2.87 -0.87 -17.70
N TYR A 301 3.39 -0.91 -16.49
CA TYR A 301 4.78 -0.57 -16.19
C TYR A 301 5.55 -1.83 -15.83
N ARG A 302 6.67 -2.05 -16.52
CA ARG A 302 7.56 -3.19 -16.34
C ARG A 302 8.99 -2.73 -16.12
N THR A 303 9.62 -3.32 -15.14
CA THR A 303 11.03 -3.10 -14.76
C THR A 303 11.96 -4.18 -15.29
N ASP A 304 11.42 -5.35 -15.64
CA ASP A 304 12.18 -6.54 -16.02
C ASP A 304 13.27 -6.90 -14.99
N GLY A 305 12.94 -6.73 -13.70
CA GLY A 305 13.83 -7.05 -12.57
C GLY A 305 14.80 -5.92 -12.17
N ALA A 306 14.73 -4.76 -12.81
CA ALA A 306 15.50 -3.58 -12.38
C ALA A 306 14.87 -2.91 -11.15
N ALA A 307 15.71 -2.45 -10.21
CA ALA A 307 15.24 -1.60 -9.12
C ALA A 307 15.03 -0.17 -9.62
N THR A 308 13.84 0.38 -9.43
CA THR A 308 13.48 1.72 -9.91
C THR A 308 12.74 2.49 -8.83
N LYS A 309 12.59 3.80 -9.03
CA LYS A 309 11.72 4.68 -8.25
C LYS A 309 10.29 4.74 -8.78
N GLY A 310 9.97 4.02 -9.85
CA GLY A 310 8.61 3.86 -10.34
C GLY A 310 8.08 5.01 -11.21
N PHE A 311 6.76 5.22 -11.18
CA PHE A 311 6.08 6.20 -12.04
C PHE A 311 4.80 6.77 -11.38
N ARG A 312 4.32 7.91 -11.87
CA ARG A 312 3.03 8.52 -11.53
C ARG A 312 2.34 9.02 -12.80
N VAL A 313 1.04 8.71 -12.93
CA VAL A 313 0.13 9.20 -13.95
C VAL A 313 -1.11 9.76 -13.28
N ASP A 314 -1.45 11.00 -13.58
CA ASP A 314 -2.74 11.57 -13.22
C ASP A 314 -3.72 11.29 -14.34
N LEU A 315 -4.88 10.74 -14.01
CA LEU A 315 -5.99 10.47 -14.93
C LEU A 315 -7.25 11.19 -14.44
N LEU A 316 -7.82 12.03 -15.29
CA LEU A 316 -9.16 12.61 -15.11
C LEU A 316 -10.05 12.17 -16.27
N CYS A 317 -11.11 11.45 -15.95
CA CYS A 317 -12.14 11.09 -16.92
C CYS A 317 -13.15 12.24 -17.02
N THR A 318 -13.37 12.79 -18.22
CA THR A 318 -14.41 13.80 -18.46
C THR A 318 -15.50 13.27 -19.38
N GLY A 319 -16.62 13.97 -19.45
CA GLY A 319 -17.72 13.63 -20.37
C GLY A 319 -17.29 13.60 -21.84
N GLU A 320 -18.16 13.04 -22.68
CA GLU A 320 -17.94 12.96 -24.13
C GLU A 320 -18.00 14.34 -24.76
N ASP A 321 -16.82 14.91 -25.02
CA ASP A 321 -16.61 15.98 -25.99
C ASP A 321 -15.70 15.41 -27.08
N GLN A 322 -16.15 15.40 -28.34
CA GLN A 322 -15.51 14.68 -29.47
C GLN A 322 -14.12 15.22 -29.89
N THR A 323 -13.53 16.16 -29.16
CA THR A 323 -12.22 16.74 -29.45
C THR A 323 -11.10 15.94 -28.80
N SER A 324 -10.47 15.04 -29.56
CA SER A 324 -9.17 14.44 -29.22
C SER A 324 -8.06 15.43 -29.57
N THR A 325 -7.08 15.62 -28.70
CA THR A 325 -6.04 16.65 -28.88
C THR A 325 -4.74 16.14 -29.52
N ILE A 326 -4.65 14.84 -29.86
CA ILE A 326 -3.40 14.25 -30.35
C ILE A 326 -3.64 13.40 -31.59
N ASP A 327 -2.93 13.74 -32.67
CA ASP A 327 -2.79 12.91 -33.86
C ASP A 327 -1.98 11.64 -33.54
N PRO A 328 -2.35 10.47 -34.08
CA PRO A 328 -1.66 9.22 -33.79
C PRO A 328 -0.17 9.30 -34.17
N VAL A 329 0.71 9.14 -33.18
CA VAL A 329 2.14 8.90 -33.44
C VAL A 329 2.25 7.52 -34.09
N LYS A 330 2.35 7.48 -35.41
CA LYS A 330 2.75 6.28 -36.16
C LYS A 330 4.11 5.82 -35.62
N GLY A 331 4.10 4.70 -34.89
CA GLY A 331 5.33 3.94 -34.64
C GLY A 331 5.99 3.53 -35.96
N PRO A 332 7.30 3.24 -35.96
CA PRO A 332 8.01 2.87 -37.18
C PRO A 332 7.39 1.61 -37.78
N THR A 333 7.01 1.73 -39.06
CA THR A 333 6.51 0.66 -39.91
C THR A 333 7.55 -0.45 -40.02
N THR A 334 7.32 -1.60 -39.37
CA THR A 334 7.91 -2.86 -39.79
C THR A 334 6.84 -3.67 -40.52
N SER A 335 7.17 -4.00 -41.76
CA SER A 335 6.32 -4.68 -42.73
C SER A 335 5.70 -5.97 -42.21
N ALA A 336 4.46 -6.18 -42.66
CA ALA A 336 3.57 -7.28 -42.33
C ALA A 336 4.17 -8.68 -42.51
N LEU A 337 3.73 -9.59 -41.63
CA LEU A 337 3.40 -10.96 -42.02
C LEU A 337 2.07 -11.32 -41.35
N THR A 338 1.03 -11.25 -42.16
CA THR A 338 -0.34 -11.69 -41.88
C THR A 338 -0.30 -13.16 -41.51
N THR A 339 -0.73 -13.53 -40.31
CA THR A 339 -1.22 -14.88 -40.02
C THR A 339 -2.55 -14.75 -39.31
N THR A 340 -3.61 -14.97 -40.08
CA THR A 340 -4.98 -15.12 -39.64
C THR A 340 -5.06 -16.27 -38.63
N LYS A 341 -5.31 -15.96 -37.36
CA LYS A 341 -5.94 -16.90 -36.43
C LYS A 341 -7.17 -16.24 -35.82
N GLN A 342 -8.30 -16.64 -36.39
CA GLN A 342 -9.64 -16.43 -35.88
C GLN A 342 -9.76 -17.15 -34.53
N PHE A 343 -10.01 -16.41 -33.45
CA PHE A 343 -10.48 -16.97 -32.18
C PHE A 343 -11.88 -16.40 -31.86
N PRO A 344 -12.79 -17.22 -31.32
CA PRO A 344 -14.19 -16.85 -31.09
C PRO A 344 -14.34 -15.88 -29.91
N PRO A 345 -15.47 -15.17 -29.78
CA PRO A 345 -15.66 -14.19 -28.72
C PRO A 345 -15.92 -14.91 -27.39
N SER A 346 -14.97 -14.87 -26.46
CA SER A 346 -15.27 -15.14 -25.05
C SER A 346 -15.20 -13.83 -24.28
N SER A 347 -16.37 -13.39 -23.82
CA SER A 347 -16.49 -12.43 -22.73
C SER A 347 -15.81 -13.03 -21.50
N THR A 348 -14.61 -12.57 -21.21
CA THR A 348 -13.92 -12.89 -19.95
C THR A 348 -13.42 -11.56 -19.40
N ARG A 349 -14.10 -11.12 -18.34
CA ARG A 349 -13.77 -9.96 -17.52
C ARG A 349 -12.37 -10.20 -16.93
N LEU A 350 -11.37 -9.50 -17.44
CA LEU A 350 -9.96 -9.64 -17.04
C LEU A 350 -9.71 -8.81 -15.78
N THR A 351 -9.34 -9.51 -14.71
CA THR A 351 -8.96 -8.99 -13.39
C THR A 351 -7.55 -8.40 -13.38
N THR A 352 -7.30 -7.45 -12.48
CA THR A 352 -5.94 -6.98 -12.13
C THR A 352 -5.13 -8.16 -11.56
N GLU A 353 -4.00 -8.51 -12.20
CA GLU A 353 -3.12 -9.58 -11.71
C GLU A 353 -2.00 -9.02 -10.81
N LYS A 354 -1.87 -9.62 -9.61
CA LYS A 354 -0.73 -9.45 -8.71
C LYS A 354 0.43 -10.29 -9.26
N TYR A 355 1.57 -9.67 -9.57
CA TYR A 355 2.80 -10.40 -9.86
C TYR A 355 3.52 -10.70 -8.55
N ASP A 356 3.45 -11.94 -8.08
CA ASP A 356 4.33 -12.42 -7.01
C ASP A 356 5.74 -12.62 -7.58
N THR A 357 6.68 -11.78 -7.15
CA THR A 357 8.10 -11.99 -7.44
C THR A 357 8.62 -13.09 -6.51
N THR A 358 8.68 -14.34 -6.98
CA THR A 358 9.33 -15.42 -6.25
C THR A 358 10.84 -15.20 -6.22
N THR A 359 11.38 -14.69 -5.11
CA THR A 359 12.78 -14.94 -4.77
C THR A 359 12.91 -16.37 -4.26
N LYS A 360 13.59 -17.21 -5.05
CA LYS A 360 14.07 -18.53 -4.61
C LYS A 360 14.97 -18.36 -3.37
N SER A 361 14.42 -18.62 -2.21
CA SER A 361 15.18 -19.12 -1.06
C SER A 361 15.16 -20.66 -1.16
N SER A 362 16.33 -21.26 -1.06
CA SER A 362 16.62 -22.68 -1.25
C SER A 362 15.61 -23.63 -0.60
N ASP A 363 15.21 -24.63 -1.38
CA ASP A 363 14.52 -25.84 -0.96
C ASP A 363 15.21 -26.51 0.25
N SER A 364 14.43 -26.83 1.26
CA SER A 364 14.60 -28.10 1.98
C SER A 364 13.28 -28.87 1.83
N GLN A 365 13.38 -30.03 1.19
CA GLN A 365 12.25 -30.82 0.73
C GLN A 365 11.48 -31.45 1.90
N PHE A 366 10.15 -31.30 1.83
CA PHE A 366 9.07 -32.23 2.18
C PHE A 366 9.29 -33.31 3.25
N SER A 367 8.36 -33.34 4.21
CA SER A 367 7.53 -34.55 4.35
C SER A 367 6.12 -34.21 4.81
N SER A 368 5.18 -34.43 3.90
CA SER A 368 3.74 -34.41 4.11
C SER A 368 3.32 -35.72 4.78
N ILE A 369 2.89 -35.66 6.04
CA ILE A 369 1.99 -36.67 6.61
C ILE A 369 0.86 -35.92 7.31
N LEU A 370 -0.17 -35.61 6.52
CA LEU A 370 -1.51 -35.35 7.00
C LEU A 370 -2.31 -36.61 6.64
N PHE A 371 -2.62 -37.47 7.62
CA PHE A 371 -3.84 -38.31 7.65
C PHE A 371 -3.89 -39.10 8.97
N LEU A 372 -5.08 -39.13 9.58
CA LEU A 372 -5.49 -39.81 10.81
C LEU A 372 -4.97 -39.27 12.15
N PHE A 373 -5.70 -38.35 12.78
CA PHE A 373 -5.93 -38.33 14.24
C PHE A 373 -7.21 -37.56 14.58
N ILE A 374 -8.35 -38.01 14.06
CA ILE A 374 -9.68 -37.73 14.63
C ILE A 374 -10.39 -39.08 14.68
N GLY A 375 -10.29 -39.78 15.82
CA GLY A 375 -10.91 -41.11 15.93
C GLY A 375 -10.50 -42.00 17.11
N ILE A 376 -9.68 -41.53 18.06
CA ILE A 376 -9.39 -42.28 19.29
C ILE A 376 -9.32 -41.32 20.47
N PHE A 377 -10.47 -40.87 20.97
CA PHE A 377 -10.60 -40.32 22.32
C PHE A 377 -11.98 -40.60 22.93
N LEU A 378 -12.64 -41.68 22.50
CA LEU A 378 -13.95 -42.10 23.02
C LEU A 378 -14.02 -43.57 23.46
N ILE A 379 -12.89 -44.21 23.71
CA ILE A 379 -12.84 -45.50 24.40
C ILE A 379 -11.67 -45.46 25.39
N LEU A 380 -11.99 -45.58 26.69
CA LEU A 380 -11.13 -45.63 27.89
C LEU A 380 -10.80 -44.29 28.58
N TRP A 381 -11.82 -43.62 29.13
CA TRP A 381 -12.09 -43.60 30.58
C TRP A 381 -13.43 -42.91 30.85
#